data_AF-A0A699V442-F1
#
_entry.id   AF-A0A699V442-F1
#
_cell.length_a   1.000
_cell.length_b   1.000
_cell.length_c   1.000
_cell.angle_alpha   90.00
_cell.angle_beta   90.00
_cell.angle_gamma   90.00
#
_symmetry.space_group_name_H-M   'P 1'
#
loop_
_entity.id
_entity.type
_entity.pdbx_description
1 polymer ?
#
loop_
_entity_poly.entity_id
_entity_poly.type
_entity_poly.pdbx_seq_one_letter_code
_entity_poly.pdbx_strand_id
1 'polypeptide(L)'
;VRQGDWLRVRFINQLPVETTIHWHGIRLPLEMDGVPYVSQLPVKPGEYFDYKFRVPDAGSYWYHPHVSSSEELGRGLVGPLIVEEREPTGFAHERVVSLKSWHVDEQGAFTDFSVTREAAREGTAGRLSTINGVPQGVIELPAGQITRVRILNLDNTVTYRLNLPDAEAMIYALDGNPVKPRP
;
A
#
# COMPACT_ATOMS: atom_id res chain seq x y z
N VAL A 1 5.87 11.76 -5.20
CA VAL A 1 6.70 11.93 -6.43
C VAL A 1 5.78 12.34 -7.57
N ARG A 2 6.23 13.05 -8.61
CA ARG A 2 5.34 13.52 -9.68
C ARG A 2 5.45 12.68 -10.95
N GLN A 3 4.35 12.58 -11.68
CA GLN A 3 4.25 11.81 -12.92
C GLN A 3 5.26 12.26 -14.00
N GLY A 4 6.09 11.33 -14.44
CA GLY A 4 7.18 11.50 -15.40
C GLY A 4 8.55 11.66 -14.76
N ASP A 5 8.61 11.93 -13.46
CA ASP A 5 9.87 12.10 -12.74
C ASP A 5 10.57 10.75 -12.51
N TRP A 6 11.85 10.84 -12.15
CA TRP A 6 12.59 9.71 -11.61
C TRP A 6 12.36 9.60 -10.11
N LEU A 7 11.85 8.45 -9.66
CA LEU A 7 11.95 8.06 -8.26
C LEU A 7 13.34 7.47 -8.02
N ARG A 8 14.02 7.91 -6.96
CA ARG A 8 15.31 7.37 -6.50
C ARG A 8 15.23 7.08 -5.02
N VAL A 9 15.33 5.81 -4.64
CA VAL A 9 15.25 5.38 -3.24
C VAL A 9 16.42 4.45 -2.96
N ARG A 10 17.25 4.83 -1.99
CA ARG A 10 18.19 3.90 -1.37
C ARG A 10 17.45 3.15 -0.27
N PHE A 11 17.08 1.92 -0.57
CA PHE A 11 16.51 1.01 0.42
C PHE A 11 17.64 0.43 1.27
N ILE A 12 17.52 0.48 2.59
CA ILE A 12 18.51 -0.07 3.54
C ILE A 12 17.79 -1.15 4.34
N ASN A 13 18.28 -2.38 4.27
CA ASN A 13 17.69 -3.48 5.03
C ASN A 13 18.28 -3.51 6.45
N GLN A 14 17.51 -3.06 7.43
CA GLN A 14 17.86 -3.16 8.86
C GLN A 14 17.12 -4.29 9.59
N LEU A 15 16.45 -5.17 8.84
CA LEU A 15 15.80 -6.36 9.38
C LEU A 15 16.84 -7.45 9.63
N PRO A 16 16.52 -8.43 10.50
CA PRO A 16 17.38 -9.60 10.70
C PRO A 16 17.29 -10.62 9.54
N VAL A 17 16.43 -10.40 8.55
CA VAL A 17 16.17 -11.29 7.40
C VAL A 17 16.31 -10.54 6.08
N GLU A 18 16.47 -11.26 4.98
CA GLU A 18 16.51 -10.67 3.64
C GLU A 18 15.13 -10.18 3.20
N THR A 19 15.05 -9.15 2.38
CA THR A 19 13.79 -8.59 1.88
C THR A 19 13.99 -7.87 0.55
N THR A 20 12.91 -7.37 -0.05
CA THR A 20 12.93 -6.53 -1.25
C THR A 20 11.86 -5.43 -1.14
N ILE A 21 11.78 -4.55 -2.14
CA ILE A 21 10.64 -3.66 -2.35
C ILE A 21 10.11 -3.91 -3.75
N HIS A 22 8.90 -4.46 -3.83
CA HIS A 22 8.07 -4.43 -5.01
C HIS A 22 7.21 -3.17 -5.04
N TRP A 23 7.09 -2.56 -6.23
CA TRP A 23 6.37 -1.30 -6.44
C TRP A 23 5.04 -1.58 -7.12
N HIS A 24 4.07 -2.02 -6.32
CA HIS A 24 2.82 -2.57 -6.79
C HIS A 24 2.06 -1.63 -7.73
N GLY A 25 1.84 -2.09 -8.96
CA GLY A 25 1.12 -1.37 -10.01
C GLY A 25 1.96 -0.37 -10.81
N ILE A 26 3.21 -0.12 -10.43
CA ILE A 26 4.09 0.78 -11.19
C ILE A 26 4.64 0.05 -12.42
N ARG A 27 4.54 0.69 -13.59
CA ARG A 27 5.21 0.22 -14.82
C ARG A 27 6.66 0.71 -14.85
N LEU A 28 7.59 -0.16 -14.43
CA LEU A 28 9.03 0.11 -14.31
C LEU A 28 9.88 -0.91 -15.08
N PRO A 29 11.19 -0.65 -15.28
CA PRO A 29 12.11 -1.67 -15.80
C PRO A 29 12.17 -2.89 -14.89
N LEU A 30 12.25 -4.08 -15.47
CA LEU A 30 12.18 -5.36 -14.75
C LEU A 30 13.12 -5.40 -13.54
N GLU A 31 14.33 -4.87 -13.68
CA GLU A 31 15.39 -4.89 -12.66
C GLU A 31 15.02 -4.14 -11.37
N MET A 32 14.01 -3.28 -11.42
CA MET A 32 13.54 -2.47 -10.30
C MET A 32 12.28 -3.03 -9.63
N ASP A 33 11.79 -4.18 -10.08
CA ASP A 33 10.47 -4.69 -9.69
C ASP A 33 10.42 -5.35 -8.31
N GLY A 34 11.55 -5.68 -7.69
CA GLY A 34 11.54 -6.22 -6.33
C GLY A 34 11.22 -7.70 -6.21
N VAL A 35 11.07 -8.43 -7.31
CA VAL A 35 10.86 -9.88 -7.34
C VAL A 35 12.21 -10.62 -7.25
N PRO A 36 12.48 -11.39 -6.16
CA PRO A 36 13.71 -12.15 -5.98
C PRO A 36 14.00 -13.10 -7.15
N TYR A 37 15.26 -13.14 -7.58
CA TYR A 37 15.81 -14.01 -8.64
C TYR A 37 15.19 -13.82 -10.04
N VAL A 38 14.20 -12.94 -10.18
CA VAL A 38 13.60 -12.53 -11.46
C VAL A 38 14.06 -11.12 -11.83
N SER A 39 13.88 -10.17 -10.92
CA SER A 39 14.32 -8.78 -11.09
C SER A 39 15.70 -8.50 -10.48
N GLN A 40 15.90 -8.99 -9.26
CA GLN A 40 17.08 -8.69 -8.45
C GLN A 40 17.31 -9.80 -7.42
N LEU A 41 18.48 -9.81 -6.79
CA LEU A 41 18.70 -10.65 -5.61
C LEU A 41 18.03 -10.03 -4.38
N PRO A 42 17.57 -10.82 -3.39
CA PRO A 42 17.15 -10.29 -2.10
C PRO A 42 18.24 -9.40 -1.48
N VAL A 43 17.82 -8.31 -0.84
CA VAL A 43 18.72 -7.41 -0.12
C VAL A 43 18.94 -8.00 1.27
N LYS A 44 20.18 -8.37 1.62
CA LYS A 44 20.45 -9.04 2.90
C LYS A 44 20.47 -8.06 4.08
N PRO A 45 20.40 -8.56 5.33
CA PRO A 45 20.57 -7.71 6.51
C PRO A 45 21.83 -6.84 6.44
N GLY A 46 21.68 -5.54 6.69
CA GLY A 46 22.74 -4.54 6.64
C GLY A 46 23.10 -4.05 5.24
N GLU A 47 22.57 -4.65 4.18
CA GLU A 47 22.81 -4.22 2.79
C GLU A 47 21.82 -3.14 2.34
N TYR A 48 22.05 -2.62 1.12
CA TYR A 48 21.16 -1.66 0.48
C TYR A 48 20.94 -2.00 -0.99
N PHE A 49 19.84 -1.50 -1.55
CA PHE A 49 19.58 -1.51 -2.99
C PHE A 49 19.10 -0.13 -3.44
N ASP A 50 19.62 0.34 -4.56
CA ASP A 50 19.24 1.64 -5.14
C ASP A 50 18.15 1.44 -6.19
N TYR A 51 16.89 1.65 -5.78
CA TYR A 51 15.76 1.67 -6.70
C TYR A 51 15.76 2.98 -7.49
N LYS A 52 15.74 2.88 -8.82
CA LYS A 52 15.69 4.03 -9.72
C LYS A 52 14.87 3.73 -10.96
N PHE A 53 13.71 4.36 -11.08
CA PHE A 53 12.83 4.22 -12.24
C PHE A 53 12.03 5.51 -12.49
N ARG A 54 11.50 5.66 -13.69
CA ARG A 54 10.52 6.70 -14.01
C ARG A 54 9.13 6.26 -13.56
N VAL A 55 8.31 7.20 -13.10
CA VAL A 55 6.90 6.96 -12.75
C VAL A 55 5.98 7.47 -13.86
N PRO A 56 5.58 6.64 -14.84
CA PRO A 56 4.81 7.11 -16.00
C PRO A 56 3.36 7.47 -15.67
N ASP A 57 2.81 6.86 -14.62
CA ASP A 57 1.39 6.91 -14.29
C ASP A 57 1.16 7.63 -12.97
N ALA A 58 0.24 8.59 -12.97
CA ALA A 58 -0.22 9.25 -11.76
C ALA A 58 -1.28 8.42 -11.08
N GLY A 59 -1.33 8.45 -9.75
CA GLY A 59 -2.31 7.69 -8.99
C GLY A 59 -1.84 7.28 -7.61
N SER A 60 -2.63 6.38 -7.02
CA SER A 60 -2.32 5.75 -5.74
C SER A 60 -1.79 4.35 -6.01
N TYR A 61 -0.52 4.15 -5.70
CA TYR A 61 0.17 2.88 -5.72
C TYR A 61 0.65 2.56 -4.32
N TRP A 62 1.37 1.47 -4.15
CA TRP A 62 1.94 1.09 -2.87
C TRP A 62 3.19 0.25 -3.08
N TYR A 63 3.93 0.02 -2.00
CA TYR A 63 5.13 -0.78 -2.04
C TYR A 63 5.16 -1.76 -0.87
N HIS A 64 5.70 -2.96 -1.14
CA HIS A 64 5.78 -4.04 -0.16
C HIS A 64 6.84 -5.07 -0.60
N PRO A 65 7.34 -5.94 0.29
CA PRO A 65 8.23 -7.02 -0.08
C PRO A 65 7.60 -8.13 -0.94
N HIS A 66 8.43 -8.78 -1.75
CA HIS A 66 8.08 -10.02 -2.45
C HIS A 66 8.92 -11.23 -1.95
N VAL A 67 9.45 -11.10 -0.73
CA VAL A 67 10.12 -12.15 0.06
C VAL A 67 9.24 -12.44 1.27
N SER A 68 9.05 -13.72 1.60
CA SER A 68 8.31 -14.16 2.80
C SER A 68 7.03 -13.34 3.08
N SER A 69 6.28 -13.05 2.00
CA SER A 69 5.34 -11.92 1.97
C SER A 69 4.26 -11.99 3.03
N SER A 70 3.79 -13.19 3.41
CA SER A 70 2.81 -13.34 4.48
C SER A 70 3.32 -12.75 5.81
N GLU A 71 4.55 -13.07 6.20
CA GLU A 71 5.14 -12.62 7.45
C GLU A 71 5.59 -11.15 7.36
N GLU A 72 6.29 -10.77 6.30
CA GLU A 72 6.86 -9.43 6.17
C GLU A 72 5.77 -8.34 6.06
N LEU A 73 4.76 -8.55 5.19
CA LEU A 73 3.62 -7.63 5.11
C LEU A 73 2.78 -7.71 6.39
N GLY A 74 2.62 -8.91 6.94
CA GLY A 74 1.89 -9.15 8.18
C GLY A 74 2.44 -8.32 9.35
N ARG A 75 3.77 -8.27 9.46
CA ARG A 75 4.52 -7.46 10.44
C ARG A 75 4.57 -5.96 10.12
N GLY A 76 4.07 -5.53 8.96
CA GLY A 76 3.85 -4.12 8.64
C GLY A 76 4.70 -3.54 7.53
N LEU A 77 5.44 -4.35 6.76
CA LEU A 77 6.24 -3.87 5.64
C LEU A 77 5.37 -3.57 4.42
N VAL A 78 4.53 -2.54 4.54
CA VAL A 78 3.66 -2.01 3.49
C VAL A 78 3.64 -0.49 3.58
N GLY A 79 3.56 0.21 2.45
CA GLY A 79 3.45 1.66 2.46
C GLY A 79 2.81 2.24 1.20
N PRO A 80 2.09 3.37 1.32
CA PRO A 80 1.52 4.04 0.17
C PRO A 80 2.60 4.70 -0.69
N LEU A 81 2.41 4.66 -2.01
CA LEU A 81 3.17 5.43 -2.99
C LEU A 81 2.20 6.34 -3.76
N ILE A 82 2.25 7.63 -3.48
CA ILE A 82 1.47 8.60 -4.24
C ILE A 82 2.32 9.17 -5.37
N VAL A 83 1.88 8.92 -6.60
CA VAL A 83 2.38 9.60 -7.79
C VAL A 83 1.43 10.74 -8.11
N GLU A 84 1.85 11.96 -7.80
CA GLU A 84 1.11 13.18 -8.11
C GLU A 84 0.92 13.29 -9.63
N GLU A 85 -0.28 13.67 -10.03
CA GLU A 85 -0.58 14.05 -11.40
C GLU A 85 0.34 15.20 -11.85
N ARG A 86 0.79 15.14 -13.10
CA ARG A 86 1.60 16.24 -13.66
C ARG A 86 0.79 17.53 -13.74
N GLU A 87 -0.44 17.40 -14.19
CA GLU A 87 -1.39 18.50 -14.28
C GLU A 87 -2.12 18.69 -12.95
N PRO A 88 -2.51 19.93 -12.60
CA PRO A 88 -3.29 20.19 -11.41
C PRO A 88 -4.58 19.36 -11.38
N THR A 89 -4.82 18.68 -10.26
CA THR A 89 -5.92 17.71 -10.12
C THR A 89 -7.30 18.36 -9.95
N GLY A 90 -7.33 19.67 -9.66
CA GLY A 90 -8.55 20.39 -9.28
C GLY A 90 -9.04 20.11 -7.86
N PHE A 91 -8.47 19.13 -7.15
CA PHE A 91 -8.80 18.88 -5.75
C PHE A 91 -7.95 19.78 -4.84
N ALA A 92 -8.61 20.64 -4.07
CA ALA A 92 -7.94 21.51 -3.10
C ALA A 92 -7.48 20.75 -1.84
N HIS A 93 -8.12 19.63 -1.52
CA HIS A 93 -7.83 18.83 -0.34
C HIS A 93 -7.66 17.37 -0.70
N GLU A 94 -6.68 16.72 -0.08
CA GLU A 94 -6.40 15.30 -0.25
C GLU A 94 -6.10 14.63 1.10
N ARG A 95 -6.51 13.37 1.24
CA ARG A 95 -6.19 12.49 2.37
C ARG A 95 -5.81 11.10 1.87
N VAL A 96 -4.81 10.50 2.50
CA VAL A 96 -4.43 9.10 2.30
C VAL A 96 -5.00 8.25 3.42
N VAL A 97 -5.64 7.14 3.06
CA VAL A 97 -6.31 6.19 3.94
C VAL A 97 -5.72 4.82 3.66
N SER A 98 -4.73 4.43 4.45
CA SER A 98 -4.11 3.10 4.39
C SER A 98 -4.85 2.16 5.32
N LEU A 99 -5.53 1.16 4.75
CA LEU A 99 -6.27 0.13 5.46
C LEU A 99 -5.38 -1.08 5.71
N LYS A 100 -5.32 -1.56 6.95
CA LYS A 100 -4.67 -2.83 7.31
C LYS A 100 -5.32 -3.42 8.55
N SER A 101 -5.62 -4.71 8.49
CA SER A 101 -6.08 -5.55 9.58
C SER A 101 -4.91 -6.39 10.09
N TRP A 102 -4.44 -6.07 11.28
CA TRP A 102 -3.24 -6.68 11.84
C TRP A 102 -3.52 -8.07 12.41
N HIS A 103 -2.62 -9.02 12.14
CA HIS A 103 -2.53 -10.34 12.78
C HIS A 103 -1.97 -10.18 14.19
N VAL A 104 -2.78 -9.64 15.10
CA VAL A 104 -2.41 -9.45 16.51
C VAL A 104 -3.50 -9.97 17.44
N ASP A 105 -3.10 -10.50 18.59
CA ASP A 105 -4.01 -10.87 19.66
C ASP A 105 -4.44 -9.64 20.49
N GLU A 106 -5.28 -9.86 21.51
CA GLU A 106 -5.79 -8.80 22.38
C GLU A 106 -4.70 -8.15 23.25
N GLN A 107 -3.54 -8.80 23.38
CA GLN A 107 -2.39 -8.32 24.13
C GLN A 107 -1.37 -7.60 23.22
N GLY A 108 -1.60 -7.59 21.90
CA GLY A 108 -0.76 -6.95 20.90
C GLY A 108 0.39 -7.81 20.38
N ALA A 109 0.46 -9.09 20.77
CA ALA A 109 1.43 -10.02 20.17
C ALA A 109 0.94 -10.49 18.80
N PHE A 110 1.87 -10.76 17.88
CA PHE A 110 1.50 -11.27 16.56
C PHE A 110 0.88 -12.66 16.64
N THR A 111 -0.21 -12.87 15.92
CA THR A 111 -0.77 -14.20 15.63
C THR A 111 -0.14 -14.77 14.36
N ASP A 112 -0.44 -16.03 14.04
CA ASP A 112 0.04 -16.65 12.81
C ASP A 112 -0.38 -15.86 11.57
N PHE A 113 0.58 -15.59 10.68
CA PHE A 113 0.34 -14.92 9.40
C PHE A 113 -0.13 -15.89 8.30
N SER A 114 -0.08 -17.20 8.56
CA SER A 114 -0.54 -18.24 7.65
C SER A 114 -1.13 -19.42 8.44
N VAL A 115 -2.45 -19.51 8.46
CA VAL A 115 -3.21 -20.63 9.03
C VAL A 115 -3.77 -21.45 7.87
N THR A 116 -3.25 -22.66 7.66
CA THR A 116 -3.52 -23.49 6.46
C THR A 116 -5.01 -23.61 6.12
N ARG A 117 -5.87 -23.80 7.13
CA ARG A 117 -7.33 -23.93 6.95
C ARG A 117 -7.98 -22.66 6.41
N GLU A 118 -7.51 -21.48 6.84
CA GLU A 118 -8.02 -20.18 6.43
C GLU A 118 -7.40 -19.75 5.10
N ALA A 119 -6.10 -19.96 4.94
CA ALA A 119 -5.36 -19.71 3.70
C ALA A 119 -5.94 -20.49 2.50
N ALA A 120 -6.48 -21.70 2.72
CA ALA A 120 -7.17 -22.47 1.70
C ALA A 120 -8.60 -21.98 1.36
N ARG A 121 -9.05 -20.87 1.96
CA ARG A 121 -10.38 -20.28 1.78
C ARG A 121 -10.25 -18.81 1.35
N GLU A 122 -10.59 -17.87 2.23
CA GLU A 122 -10.56 -16.43 1.97
C GLU A 122 -9.22 -15.78 2.38
N GLY A 123 -8.28 -16.55 2.91
CA GLY A 123 -7.03 -16.05 3.49
C GLY A 123 -7.03 -16.06 5.02
N THR A 124 -5.85 -16.02 5.61
CA THR A 124 -5.66 -15.92 7.08
C THR A 124 -5.97 -14.51 7.53
N ALA A 125 -7.14 -14.28 8.13
CA ALA A 125 -7.64 -12.94 8.38
C ALA A 125 -6.96 -12.28 9.59
N GLY A 126 -6.57 -11.01 9.44
CA GLY A 126 -6.17 -10.16 10.56
C GLY A 126 -7.34 -9.82 11.49
N ARG A 127 -7.04 -9.41 12.72
CA ARG A 127 -8.03 -9.16 13.79
C ARG A 127 -8.26 -7.68 14.08
N LEU A 128 -7.22 -6.84 14.03
CA LEU A 128 -7.31 -5.43 14.39
C LEU A 128 -7.23 -4.53 13.15
N SER A 129 -8.39 -4.08 12.67
CA SER A 129 -8.46 -3.12 11.55
C SER A 129 -7.97 -1.73 11.97
N THR A 130 -7.11 -1.14 11.15
CA THR A 130 -6.54 0.19 11.35
C THR A 130 -6.67 1.04 10.10
N ILE A 131 -6.75 2.34 10.31
CA ILE A 131 -6.56 3.36 9.28
C ILE A 131 -5.28 4.10 9.63
N ASN A 132 -4.31 4.11 8.73
CA ASN A 132 -3.01 4.75 8.94
C ASN A 132 -2.32 4.29 10.24
N GLY A 133 -2.48 3.01 10.59
CA GLY A 133 -1.92 2.41 11.80
C GLY A 133 -2.70 2.71 13.09
N VAL A 134 -3.81 3.46 13.03
CA VAL A 134 -4.63 3.81 14.19
C VAL A 134 -5.94 3.02 14.16
N PRO A 135 -6.27 2.24 15.22
CA PRO A 135 -7.57 1.59 15.33
C PRO A 135 -8.65 2.65 15.54
N GLN A 136 -9.80 2.50 14.85
CA GLN A 136 -10.87 3.51 14.84
C GLN A 136 -10.35 4.92 14.48
N GLY A 137 -9.40 5.00 13.53
CA GLY A 137 -8.77 6.25 13.13
C GLY A 137 -9.79 7.31 12.69
N VAL A 138 -9.61 8.54 13.18
CA VAL A 138 -10.40 9.71 12.82
C VAL A 138 -9.63 10.54 11.80
N ILE A 139 -10.30 10.96 10.73
CA ILE A 139 -9.72 11.82 9.70
C ILE A 139 -10.49 13.14 9.67
N GLU A 140 -9.80 14.23 9.97
CA GLU A 140 -10.36 15.56 9.88
C GLU A 140 -10.45 16.04 8.42
N LEU A 141 -11.65 16.50 8.05
CA LEU A 141 -11.99 16.99 6.72
C LEU A 141 -12.56 18.42 6.79
N PRO A 142 -12.23 19.30 5.83
CA PRO A 142 -12.81 20.62 5.75
C PRO A 142 -14.29 20.56 5.36
N ALA A 143 -15.15 21.22 6.13
CA ALA A 143 -16.59 21.26 5.87
C ALA A 143 -16.90 21.97 4.54
N GLY A 144 -17.85 21.42 3.77
CA GLY A 144 -18.33 22.01 2.52
C GLY A 144 -17.37 21.93 1.33
N GLN A 145 -16.24 21.22 1.48
CA GLN A 145 -15.24 21.07 0.42
C GLN A 145 -15.22 19.63 -0.13
N ILE A 146 -14.89 19.49 -1.41
CA ILE A 146 -14.58 18.19 -2.00
C ILE A 146 -13.17 17.80 -1.58
N THR A 147 -13.04 16.70 -0.83
CA THR A 147 -11.75 16.11 -0.48
C THR A 147 -11.50 14.85 -1.31
N ARG A 148 -10.36 14.77 -1.97
CA ARG A 148 -9.88 13.54 -2.59
C ARG A 148 -9.42 12.57 -1.51
N VAL A 149 -10.06 11.40 -1.43
CA VAL A 149 -9.66 10.36 -0.49
C VAL A 149 -9.00 9.22 -1.25
N ARG A 150 -7.70 9.01 -1.02
CA ARG A 150 -6.93 7.90 -1.58
C ARG A 150 -7.02 6.73 -0.63
N ILE A 151 -7.90 5.77 -0.92
CA ILE A 151 -8.05 4.55 -0.13
C ILE A 151 -7.13 3.48 -0.69
N LEU A 152 -6.26 2.93 0.16
CA LEU A 152 -5.35 1.85 -0.19
C LEU A 152 -5.63 0.67 0.74
N ASN A 153 -5.99 -0.47 0.17
CA ASN A 153 -5.98 -1.73 0.88
C ASN A 153 -4.54 -2.26 0.92
N LEU A 154 -3.90 -2.19 2.08
CA LEU A 154 -2.54 -2.70 2.31
C LEU A 154 -2.56 -4.00 3.13
N ASP A 155 -3.72 -4.65 3.22
CA ASP A 155 -3.90 -5.86 4.00
C ASP A 155 -3.40 -7.10 3.25
N ASN A 156 -2.99 -8.12 4.00
CA ASN A 156 -2.57 -9.40 3.45
C ASN A 156 -3.73 -10.16 2.78
N THR A 157 -4.96 -10.07 3.30
CA THR A 157 -6.06 -10.97 2.93
C THR A 157 -7.44 -10.33 2.91
N VAL A 158 -7.69 -9.34 3.78
CA VAL A 158 -9.01 -8.76 3.98
C VAL A 158 -9.45 -7.96 2.76
N THR A 159 -10.65 -8.29 2.27
CA THR A 159 -11.38 -7.47 1.30
C THR A 159 -12.40 -6.61 2.01
N TYR A 160 -12.20 -5.29 1.98
CA TYR A 160 -13.08 -4.34 2.65
C TYR A 160 -14.32 -4.04 1.81
N ARG A 161 -15.51 -4.30 2.37
CA ARG A 161 -16.79 -3.86 1.79
C ARG A 161 -17.07 -2.41 2.19
N LEU A 162 -16.37 -1.48 1.55
CA LEU A 162 -16.45 -0.06 1.84
C LEU A 162 -17.86 0.48 1.58
N ASN A 163 -18.36 1.28 2.52
CA ASN A 163 -19.62 2.00 2.42
C ASN A 163 -19.52 3.29 3.26
N LEU A 164 -20.26 4.32 2.86
CA LEU A 164 -20.26 5.63 3.52
C LEU A 164 -21.70 6.19 3.52
N PRO A 165 -22.54 5.77 4.49
CA PRO A 165 -24.00 5.94 4.40
C PRO A 165 -24.47 7.40 4.45
N ASP A 166 -23.70 8.30 5.09
CA ASP A 166 -24.12 9.67 5.38
C ASP A 166 -23.31 10.73 4.62
N ALA A 167 -22.70 10.37 3.48
CA ALA A 167 -21.96 11.32 2.65
C ALA A 167 -22.15 11.06 1.15
N GLU A 168 -22.07 12.14 0.37
CA GLU A 168 -21.94 12.05 -1.08
C GLU A 168 -20.50 11.64 -1.42
N ALA A 169 -20.36 10.55 -2.16
CA ALA A 169 -19.07 10.03 -2.61
C ALA A 169 -19.10 9.74 -4.11
N MET A 170 -17.95 9.92 -4.75
CA MET A 170 -17.74 9.62 -6.16
C MET A 170 -16.35 9.00 -6.34
N ILE A 171 -16.30 7.90 -7.09
CA ILE A 171 -15.09 7.21 -7.53
C ILE A 171 -14.56 7.89 -8.78
N TYR A 172 -13.33 8.42 -8.70
CA TYR A 172 -12.61 9.03 -9.84
C TYR A 172 -11.51 8.12 -10.42
N ALA A 173 -11.01 7.16 -9.65
CA ALA A 173 -9.95 6.24 -10.06
C ALA A 173 -10.03 4.93 -9.26
N LEU A 174 -9.54 3.84 -9.85
CA LEU A 174 -9.42 2.53 -9.22
C LEU A 174 -8.03 1.97 -9.52
N ASP A 175 -7.36 1.45 -8.50
CA ASP A 175 -6.01 0.85 -8.61
C ASP A 175 -5.00 1.77 -9.31
N GLY A 176 -5.06 3.06 -8.99
CA GLY A 176 -4.21 4.09 -9.61
C GLY A 176 -4.62 4.50 -11.03
N ASN A 177 -5.66 3.92 -11.61
CA ASN A 177 -6.10 4.19 -12.98
C ASN A 177 -7.39 5.03 -12.99
N PRO A 178 -7.41 6.22 -13.62
CA PRO A 178 -8.60 7.06 -13.72
C PRO A 178 -9.76 6.37 -14.43
N VAL A 179 -10.98 6.65 -13.97
CA VAL A 179 -12.23 6.17 -14.58
C VAL A 179 -13.20 7.33 -14.79
N LYS A 180 -14.26 7.12 -15.58
CA LYS A 180 -15.37 8.08 -15.62
C LYS A 180 -15.98 8.17 -14.20
N PRO A 181 -16.13 9.38 -13.63
CA PRO A 181 -16.67 9.53 -12.29
C PRO A 181 -18.01 8.81 -12.11
N ARG A 182 -18.12 8.03 -11.03
CA ARG A 182 -19.34 7.29 -10.68
C ARG A 182 -19.53 7.25 -9.16
N PRO A 183 -20.76 7.18 -8.64
CA PRO A 183 -21.01 6.93 -7.23
C PRO A 183 -20.33 5.64 -6.74
#